data_AF-A0A3G9HIY6-F1
#
_entry.id   AF-A0A3G9HIY6-F1
#
_cell.length_a   1.000
_cell.length_b   1.000
_cell.length_c   1.000
_cell.angle_alpha   90.00
_cell.angle_beta   90.00
_cell.angle_gamma   90.00
#
_symmetry.space_group_name_H-M   'P 1'
#
loop_
_entity.id
_entity.type
_entity.pdbx_description
1 polymer ?
#
loop_
_entity_poly.entity_id
_entity_poly.type
_entity_poly.pdbx_seq_one_letter_code
_entity_poly.pdbx_strand_id
1 'polypeptide(L)' 'MRTLTLKTDDRFFDKVTKLAKRLHLSKSELIRRAISEYEESIRRKELKEQIKAASFRVRESNRRINESFDDTLEDGLCDV' A
#
# COMPACT_ATOMS: atom_id res chain seq x y z
N MET A 1 -28.84 -3.05 -12.10
CA MET A 1 -28.44 -2.09 -11.05
C MET A 1 -29.06 -2.55 -9.74
N ARG A 2 -28.34 -2.48 -8.61
CA ARG A 2 -28.88 -2.82 -7.27
C ARG A 2 -28.91 -1.55 -6.42
N THR A 3 -29.96 -1.38 -5.63
CA THR A 3 -30.12 -0.22 -4.73
C THR A 3 -29.62 -0.59 -3.34
N LEU A 4 -28.84 0.31 -2.74
CA LEU A 4 -28.37 0.21 -1.36
C LEU A 4 -28.94 1.40 -0.58
N THR A 5 -29.61 1.13 0.53
CA THR A 5 -30.06 2.16 1.47
C THR A 5 -29.08 2.19 2.63
N LEU A 6 -28.50 3.37 2.90
CA LEU A 6 -27.53 3.56 3.98
C LEU A 6 -28.10 4.54 5.00
N LYS A 7 -28.09 4.15 6.28
CA LYS A 7 -28.40 5.06 7.39
C LYS A 7 -27.10 5.77 7.80
N THR A 8 -27.11 7.09 7.77
CA THR A 8 -25.96 7.92 8.15
C THR A 8 -26.40 8.99 9.13
N ASP A 9 -25.44 9.61 9.79
CA ASP A 9 -25.71 10.85 10.53
C ASP A 9 -25.91 12.03 9.58
N ASP A 10 -26.55 13.08 10.11
CA ASP A 10 -26.87 14.29 9.35
C ASP A 10 -25.61 15.02 8.88
N ARG A 11 -24.52 15.01 9.69
CA ARG A 11 -23.27 15.70 9.33
C ARG A 11 -22.62 15.04 8.12
N PHE A 12 -22.62 13.71 8.07
CA PHE A 12 -22.11 12.97 6.91
C PHE A 12 -22.97 13.23 5.67
N PHE A 13 -24.29 13.19 5.81
CA PHE A 13 -25.20 13.45 4.70
C PHE A 13 -25.00 14.85 4.12
N ASP A 14 -24.85 15.87 4.98
CA ASP A 14 -24.55 17.24 4.57
C ASP A 14 -23.20 17.35 3.87
N LYS A 15 -22.17 16.67 4.41
CA LYS A 15 -20.83 16.64 3.81
C LYS A 15 -20.88 16.06 2.41
N VAL A 16 -21.50 14.89 2.23
CA VAL A 16 -21.70 14.25 0.91
C VAL A 16 -22.47 15.18 -0.02
N THR A 17 -23.50 15.84 0.48
CA THR A 17 -24.33 16.77 -0.30
C THR A 17 -23.54 17.97 -0.80
N LYS A 18 -22.75 18.62 0.08
CA LYS A 18 -21.91 19.77 -0.29
C LYS A 18 -20.82 19.38 -1.29
N LEU A 19 -20.17 18.23 -1.08
CA LEU A 19 -19.15 17.72 -1.98
C LEU A 19 -19.73 17.35 -3.36
N ALA A 20 -20.87 16.67 -3.40
CA ALA A 20 -21.56 16.32 -4.63
C ALA A 20 -21.92 17.57 -5.45
N LYS A 21 -22.46 18.61 -4.78
CA LYS A 21 -22.73 19.91 -5.42
C LYS A 21 -21.47 20.56 -5.97
N ARG A 22 -20.40 20.62 -5.19
CA ARG A 22 -19.13 21.26 -5.59
C ARG A 22 -18.47 20.56 -6.78
N LEU A 23 -18.60 19.24 -6.86
CA LEU A 23 -18.02 18.43 -7.93
C LEU A 23 -18.96 18.23 -9.11
N HIS A 24 -20.18 18.77 -9.06
CA HIS A 24 -21.23 18.56 -10.04
C HIS A 24 -21.55 17.08 -10.31
N LEU A 25 -21.49 16.25 -9.26
CA LEU A 25 -21.76 14.81 -9.31
C LEU A 25 -23.04 14.45 -8.56
N SER A 26 -23.65 13.32 -8.92
CA SER A 26 -24.69 12.72 -8.07
C SER A 26 -24.07 12.16 -6.78
N LYS A 27 -24.85 12.09 -5.69
CA LYS A 27 -24.38 11.49 -4.43
C LYS A 27 -23.90 10.05 -4.64
N SER A 28 -24.66 9.26 -5.40
CA SER A 28 -24.32 7.87 -5.72
C SER A 28 -23.03 7.76 -6.53
N GLU A 29 -22.79 8.68 -7.48
CA GLU A 29 -21.54 8.71 -8.23
C GLU A 29 -20.35 9.13 -7.39
N LEU A 30 -20.53 10.13 -6.52
CA LEU A 30 -19.50 10.53 -5.56
C LEU A 30 -19.10 9.35 -4.67
N ILE A 31 -20.08 8.62 -4.13
CA ILE A 31 -19.84 7.45 -3.27
C ILE A 31 -19.10 6.35 -4.05
N ARG A 32 -19.50 6.05 -5.29
CA ARG A 32 -18.80 5.06 -6.13
C ARG A 32 -17.34 5.44 -6.35
N ARG A 33 -17.07 6.70 -6.76
CA ARG A 33 -15.70 7.18 -6.98
C ARG A 33 -14.87 7.15 -5.71
N ALA A 34 -15.46 7.52 -4.58
CA ALA A 34 -14.78 7.49 -3.29
C ALA A 34 -14.40 6.06 -2.87
N ILE A 35 -15.26 5.07 -3.12
CA ILE A 35 -14.97 3.65 -2.85
C ILE A 35 -13.83 3.17 -3.74
N SER A 36 -13.86 3.47 -5.05
CA SER A 36 -12.79 3.07 -5.97
C SER A 36 -11.43 3.69 -5.59
N GLU A 37 -11.40 4.98 -5.24
CA GLU A 37 -10.16 5.62 -4.80
C GLU A 37 -9.66 5.04 -3.47
N TYR A 38 -10.57 4.69 -2.56
CA TYR A 38 -10.21 4.06 -1.30
C TYR A 38 -9.58 2.67 -1.52
N GLU A 39 -10.15 1.86 -2.42
CA GLU A 39 -9.58 0.56 -2.79
C GLU A 39 -8.16 0.70 -3.37
N GLU A 40 -7.97 1.63 -4.32
CA GLU A 40 -6.64 1.91 -4.88
C GLU A 40 -5.66 2.41 -3.83
N SER A 41 -6.13 3.16 -2.84
CA SER A 41 -5.29 3.62 -1.72
C SER A 41 -4.83 2.47 -0.82
N ILE A 42 -5.71 1.48 -0.57
CA ILE A 42 -5.36 0.28 0.21
C ILE A 42 -4.34 -0.55 -0.57
N ARG A 43 -4.61 -0.84 -1.85
CA ARG A 43 -3.70 -1.63 -2.69
C ARG A 43 -2.31 -1.00 -2.77
N ARG A 44 -2.22 0.32 -2.90
CA ARG A 44 -0.94 1.06 -2.88
C ARG A 44 -0.20 0.93 -1.55
N LYS A 45 -0.91 0.93 -0.41
CA LYS A 45 -0.30 0.72 0.91
C LYS A 45 0.24 -0.70 1.07
N GLU A 46 -0.56 -1.70 0.72
CA GLU A 46 -0.15 -3.11 0.76
C GLU A 46 1.07 -3.36 -0.12
N LEU A 47 1.07 -2.83 -1.35
CA LEU A 47 2.22 -2.95 -2.25
C LEU A 47 3.48 -2.31 -1.65
N LYS A 48 3.36 -1.14 -1.03
CA LYS A 48 4.48 -0.47 -0.36
C LYS A 48 5.04 -1.31 0.78
N GLU A 49 4.18 -1.95 1.56
CA GLU A 49 4.59 -2.85 2.64
C GLU A 49 5.28 -4.10 2.10
N GLN A 50 4.77 -4.71 1.03
CA GLN A 50 5.39 -5.85 0.38
C GLN A 50 6.78 -5.53 -0.17
N ILE A 51 6.93 -4.38 -0.85
CA ILE A 51 8.23 -3.91 -1.36
C ILE A 51 9.20 -3.68 -0.20
N LYS A 52 8.73 -3.05 0.90
CA LYS A 52 9.54 -2.83 2.09
C LYS A 52 10.02 -4.17 2.68
N ALA A 53 9.12 -5.14 2.85
CA ALA A 53 9.45 -6.46 3.36
C ALA A 53 10.41 -7.24 2.44
N ALA A 54 10.24 -7.16 1.12
CA ALA A 54 11.16 -7.73 0.15
C ALA A 54 12.55 -7.09 0.25
N SER A 55 12.63 -5.75 0.36
CA SER A 55 13.91 -5.05 0.53
C SER A 55 14.65 -5.47 1.79
N PHE A 56 13.95 -5.63 2.92
CA PHE A 56 14.56 -6.14 4.15
C PHE A 56 15.15 -7.54 3.97
N ARG A 57 14.39 -8.46 3.35
CA ARG A 57 14.85 -9.83 3.08
C ARG A 57 16.09 -9.86 2.17
N VAL A 58 16.11 -9.04 1.12
CA VAL A 58 17.26 -8.96 0.20
C VAL A 58 18.49 -8.39 0.90
N ARG A 59 18.33 -7.39 1.78
CA ARG A 59 19.46 -6.87 2.56
C ARG A 59 20.03 -7.91 3.51
N GLU A 60 19.16 -8.68 4.16
CA GLU A 60 19.59 -9.75 5.05
C GLU A 60 20.30 -10.87 4.29
N SER A 61 19.78 -11.28 3.12
CA SER A 61 20.44 -12.29 2.29
C SER A 61 21.78 -11.79 1.76
N ASN A 62 21.86 -10.55 1.28
CA ASN A 62 23.11 -9.98 0.79
C ASN A 62 24.15 -9.85 1.90
N ARG A 63 23.73 -9.50 3.12
CA ARG A 63 24.63 -9.45 4.28
C ARG A 63 25.24 -10.83 4.56
N ARG A 64 24.42 -11.89 4.61
CA ARG A 64 24.90 -13.26 4.84
C ARG A 64 25.85 -13.75 3.74
N ILE A 65 25.55 -13.39 2.49
CA ILE A 65 26.41 -13.74 1.35
C ILE A 65 27.76 -13.03 1.49
N ASN A 66 27.78 -11.73 1.78
CA ASN A 66 29.04 -11.00 1.98
C ASN A 66 29.84 -11.56 3.16
N GLU A 67 29.20 -11.86 4.29
CA GLU A 67 29.84 -12.51 5.44
C GLU A 67 30.49 -13.84 5.03
N SER A 68 29.82 -14.66 4.20
CA SER A 68 30.41 -15.91 3.71
C SER A 68 31.58 -15.75 2.74
N PHE A 69 31.66 -14.61 2.03
CA PHE A 69 32.80 -14.31 1.16
C PHE A 69 33.99 -13.76 1.96
N ASP A 70 33.73 -12.97 3.00
CA ASP A 70 34.78 -12.49 3.91
C ASP A 70 35.53 -13.66 4.58
N ASP A 71 34.80 -14.72 4.96
CA ASP A 71 35.39 -15.94 5.53
C ASP A 71 36.32 -16.69 4.55
N THR A 72 36.16 -16.48 3.25
CA THR A 72 36.99 -17.12 2.21
C THR A 72 38.23 -16.30 1.81
N LEU A 73 38.42 -15.10 2.37
CA LEU A 73 39.54 -14.21 2.00
C LEU A 73 40.92 -14.77 2.39
N GLU A 74 40.99 -15.61 3.42
CA GLU A 74 42.23 -16.24 3.89
C GLU A 74 42.43 -17.66 3.34
N ASP A 75 41.49 -18.15 2.54
CA ASP A 75 41.53 -19.51 1.99
C ASP A 75 42.69 -19.64 0.98
N GLY A 76 43.64 -20.53 1.27
CA GLY A 76 44.86 -20.74 0.47
C GLY A 76 46.07 -19.86 0.83
N LEU A 77 45.99 -18.99 1.86
CA LEU A 77 47.14 -18.20 2.33
C LEU A 77 47.97 -18.89 3.44
N CYS A 78 47.57 -20.09 3.89
CA CYS A 78 48.27 -20.84 4.94
C CYS A 78 49.32 -21.86 4.43
N ASP A 79 49.59 -21.94 3.12
CA ASP A 79 50.60 -22.85 2.54
C ASP A 79 51.86 -22.11 2.02
N VAL A 80 52.51 -21.31 2.87
CA VAL A 80 53.88 -20.78 2.63
C VAL A 80 54.74 -20.88 3.88
#